data_AF-A0A9E2R1R1-F1
#
_entry.id   AF-A0A9E2R1R1-F1
#
_cell.length_a   1.000
_cell.length_b   1.000
_cell.length_c   1.000
_cell.angle_alpha   90.00
_cell.angle_beta   90.00
_cell.angle_gamma   90.00
#
_symmetry.space_group_name_H-M   'P 1'
#
loop_
_entity.id
_entity.type
_entity.pdbx_description
1 polymer ?
#
loop_
_entity_poly.entity_id
_entity_poly.type
_entity_poly.pdbx_seq_one_letter_code
_entity_poly.pdbx_strand_id
1 'polypeptide(L)'
;MTDAQHNLNLAYLCFFAFITLSLFLQPEGLIADHGFSYYGGLFRTILPYALAFGSAAYFLYQASRSLNDEASRLIGRMFRFFAYLLIGLIFMPHDVWPFSLVHTILGALLFFFQLVLVGRLAAAKADPIIIGSAATMVISGLLCAFYLILASGYLIETQAIYQIGFWIGMNRRLSLSPGI
;
A
#
# COMPACT_ATOMS: atom_id res chain seq x y z
N MET A 1 19.13 -2.51 -11.33
CA MET A 1 17.73 -2.52 -10.88
C MET A 1 17.07 -3.73 -11.50
N THR A 2 16.43 -4.57 -10.71
CA THR A 2 15.78 -5.81 -11.17
C THR A 2 14.40 -5.50 -11.74
N ASP A 3 13.81 -6.39 -12.54
CA ASP A 3 12.46 -6.20 -13.09
C ASP A 3 11.42 -6.04 -11.97
N ALA A 4 11.55 -6.83 -10.90
CA ALA A 4 10.69 -6.72 -9.73
C ALA A 4 10.80 -5.34 -9.05
N GLN A 5 12.03 -4.82 -8.94
CA GLN A 5 12.27 -3.50 -8.35
C GLN A 5 11.72 -2.38 -9.24
N HIS A 6 11.91 -2.49 -10.55
CA HIS A 6 11.36 -1.53 -11.52
C HIS A 6 9.83 -1.46 -11.42
N ASN A 7 9.16 -2.61 -11.46
CA ASN A 7 7.71 -2.69 -11.35
C ASN A 7 7.20 -2.21 -9.97
N LEU A 8 7.89 -2.54 -8.87
CA LEU A 8 7.55 -2.00 -7.55
C LEU A 8 7.61 -0.46 -7.53
N ASN A 9 8.63 0.14 -8.16
CA ASN A 9 8.74 1.59 -8.25
C ASN A 9 7.64 2.21 -9.09
N LEU A 10 7.27 1.59 -10.23
CA LEU A 10 6.14 2.03 -11.02
C LEU A 10 4.82 1.93 -10.26
N ALA A 11 4.60 0.86 -9.49
CA ALA A 11 3.41 0.69 -8.66
C ALA A 11 3.24 1.87 -7.69
N TYR A 12 4.30 2.21 -6.96
CA TYR A 12 4.28 3.31 -5.98
C TYR A 12 4.24 4.69 -6.62
N LEU A 13 4.96 4.90 -7.74
CA LEU A 13 4.92 6.15 -8.49
C LEU A 13 3.51 6.43 -9.01
N CYS A 14 2.88 5.46 -9.66
CA CYS A 14 1.52 5.62 -10.18
C CYS A 14 0.51 5.79 -9.04
N PHE A 15 0.61 4.98 -7.97
CA PHE A 15 -0.25 5.13 -6.80
C PHE A 15 -0.21 6.55 -6.25
N PHE A 16 0.98 7.05 -5.90
CA PHE A 16 1.11 8.39 -5.32
C PHE A 16 0.79 9.50 -6.31
N ALA A 17 1.11 9.35 -7.60
CA ALA A 17 0.77 10.36 -8.61
C ALA A 17 -0.76 10.53 -8.73
N PHE A 18 -1.50 9.43 -8.83
CA PHE A 18 -2.95 9.47 -8.98
C PHE A 18 -3.71 9.80 -7.68
N ILE A 19 -3.19 9.37 -6.52
CA ILE A 19 -3.70 9.85 -5.23
C ILE A 19 -3.47 11.36 -5.09
N THR A 20 -2.28 11.85 -5.43
CA THR A 20 -1.98 13.28 -5.41
C THR A 20 -2.90 14.06 -6.34
N LEU A 21 -3.20 13.54 -7.53
CA LEU A 21 -4.20 14.12 -8.42
C LEU A 21 -5.58 14.16 -7.76
N SER A 22 -5.98 13.11 -7.04
CA SER A 22 -7.25 13.08 -6.30
C SER A 22 -7.29 14.15 -5.19
N LEU A 23 -6.18 14.34 -4.47
CA LEU A 23 -6.01 15.41 -3.47
C LEU A 23 -6.16 16.81 -4.09
N PHE A 24 -5.58 17.03 -5.28
CA PHE A 24 -5.72 18.31 -5.98
C PHE A 24 -7.16 18.58 -6.47
N LEU A 25 -7.87 17.54 -6.89
CA LEU A 25 -9.25 17.66 -7.35
C LEU A 25 -10.26 17.82 -6.20
N GLN A 26 -9.95 17.29 -5.02
CA GLN A 26 -10.78 17.37 -3.83
C GLN A 26 -9.91 17.54 -2.56
N PRO A 27 -9.40 18.76 -2.30
CA PRO A 27 -8.51 19.03 -1.17
C PRO A 27 -9.21 18.91 0.19
N GLU A 28 -10.54 19.02 0.24
CA GLU A 28 -11.33 18.91 1.46
C GLU A 28 -11.18 17.55 2.14
N GLY A 29 -10.80 16.50 1.40
CA GLY A 29 -10.49 15.18 1.96
C GLY A 29 -9.31 15.19 2.94
N LEU A 30 -8.38 16.13 2.83
CA LEU A 30 -7.29 16.32 3.80
C LEU A 30 -7.79 16.93 5.13
N ILE A 31 -8.85 17.76 5.06
CA ILE A 31 -9.36 18.51 6.22
C ILE A 31 -10.30 17.64 7.07
N ALA A 32 -11.01 16.71 6.42
CA ALA A 32 -12.02 15.86 7.05
C ALA A 32 -11.49 14.52 7.59
N ASP A 33 -10.17 14.38 7.77
CA ASP A 33 -9.50 13.16 8.28
C ASP A 33 -9.89 11.87 7.55
N HIS A 34 -10.03 11.97 6.24
CA HIS A 34 -10.43 10.85 5.41
C HIS A 34 -9.22 10.04 4.95
N GLY A 35 -9.35 8.71 4.91
CA GLY A 35 -8.35 7.84 4.29
C GLY A 35 -8.38 7.90 2.77
N PHE A 36 -7.42 7.25 2.09
CA PHE A 36 -7.38 7.19 0.62
C PHE A 36 -8.69 6.72 -0.02
N SER A 37 -9.43 5.86 0.69
CA SER A 37 -10.72 5.30 0.27
C SER A 37 -11.80 6.35 0.00
N TYR A 38 -11.72 7.52 0.65
CA TYR A 38 -12.65 8.64 0.44
C TYR A 38 -12.76 9.06 -1.01
N TYR A 39 -11.61 9.13 -1.68
CA TYR A 39 -11.52 9.51 -3.08
C TYR A 39 -12.20 8.51 -4.02
N GLY A 40 -12.43 7.28 -3.59
CA GLY A 40 -13.19 6.27 -4.35
C GLY A 40 -14.70 6.48 -4.30
N GLY A 41 -15.22 7.23 -3.31
CA GLY A 41 -16.66 7.52 -3.16
C GLY A 41 -17.15 8.74 -3.93
N LEU A 42 -16.24 9.54 -4.50
CA LEU A 42 -16.61 10.80 -5.15
C LEU A 42 -16.53 10.71 -6.67
N PHE A 43 -17.56 11.21 -7.36
CA PHE A 43 -17.59 11.23 -8.83
C PHE A 43 -16.38 11.93 -9.46
N ARG A 44 -15.86 12.99 -8.81
CA ARG A 44 -14.72 13.77 -9.33
C ARG A 44 -13.38 13.04 -9.20
N THR A 45 -13.25 12.11 -8.26
CA THR A 45 -11.98 11.45 -7.94
C THR A 45 -12.01 9.93 -8.11
N ILE A 46 -13.16 9.34 -8.47
CA ILE A 46 -13.30 7.90 -8.70
C ILE A 46 -12.36 7.38 -9.79
N LEU A 47 -12.16 8.14 -10.88
CA LEU A 47 -11.25 7.76 -11.95
C LEU A 47 -9.78 7.77 -11.49
N PRO A 48 -9.22 8.87 -10.96
CA PRO A 48 -7.84 8.84 -10.45
C PRO A 48 -7.67 7.86 -9.29
N TYR A 49 -8.66 7.67 -8.43
CA TYR A 49 -8.64 6.62 -7.41
C TYR A 49 -8.51 5.22 -8.04
N ALA A 50 -9.37 4.86 -8.99
CA ALA A 50 -9.30 3.57 -9.67
C ALA A 50 -7.98 3.38 -10.43
N LEU A 51 -7.44 4.44 -11.03
CA LEU A 51 -6.12 4.41 -11.67
C LEU A 51 -4.99 4.21 -10.66
N ALA A 52 -5.04 4.84 -9.47
CA ALA A 52 -4.05 4.68 -8.42
C ALA A 52 -3.94 3.21 -7.97
N PHE A 53 -5.06 2.61 -7.57
CA PHE A 53 -5.10 1.24 -7.08
C PHE A 53 -4.93 0.23 -8.22
N GLY A 54 -5.51 0.48 -9.39
CA GLY A 54 -5.46 -0.43 -10.54
C GLY A 54 -4.06 -0.52 -11.15
N SER A 55 -3.38 0.62 -11.33
CA SER A 55 -1.99 0.62 -11.81
C SER A 55 -1.04 0.00 -10.79
N ALA A 56 -1.19 0.31 -9.50
CA ALA A 56 -0.41 -0.32 -8.44
C ALA A 56 -0.61 -1.84 -8.40
N ALA A 57 -1.85 -2.31 -8.51
CA ALA A 57 -2.16 -3.74 -8.60
C ALA A 57 -1.52 -4.40 -9.82
N TYR A 58 -1.64 -3.77 -10.99
CA TYR A 58 -1.02 -4.26 -12.22
C TYR A 58 0.50 -4.41 -12.06
N PHE A 59 1.19 -3.37 -11.62
CA PHE A 59 2.64 -3.42 -11.48
C PHE A 59 3.12 -4.34 -10.34
N LEU A 60 2.38 -4.45 -9.23
CA LEU A 60 2.68 -5.46 -8.20
C LEU A 60 2.49 -6.88 -8.73
N TYR A 61 1.47 -7.12 -9.55
CA TYR A 61 1.28 -8.40 -10.22
C TYR A 61 2.45 -8.70 -11.16
N GLN A 62 2.88 -7.73 -11.97
CA GLN A 62 4.03 -7.89 -12.86
C GLN A 62 5.32 -8.14 -12.07
N ALA A 63 5.57 -7.39 -10.98
CA ALA A 63 6.69 -7.64 -10.08
C ALA A 63 6.65 -9.07 -9.50
N SER A 64 5.46 -9.59 -9.15
CA SER A 64 5.31 -10.96 -8.65
C SER A 64 5.74 -12.03 -9.65
N ARG A 65 5.61 -11.77 -10.95
CA ARG A 65 5.98 -12.72 -12.02
C ARG A 65 7.48 -12.79 -12.26
N SER A 66 8.24 -11.81 -11.77
CA SER A 66 9.70 -11.82 -11.82
C SER A 66 10.32 -12.50 -10.59
N LEU A 67 9.52 -12.78 -9.55
CA LEU A 67 9.97 -13.33 -8.26
C LEU A 67 9.64 -14.84 -8.14
N ASN A 68 10.29 -15.67 -8.96
CA ASN A 68 9.95 -17.08 -9.13
C ASN A 68 10.92 -18.06 -8.45
N ASP A 69 12.14 -17.61 -8.14
CA ASP A 69 13.14 -18.42 -7.43
C ASP A 69 12.70 -18.72 -5.99
N GLU A 70 13.28 -19.75 -5.38
CA GLU A 70 12.89 -20.21 -4.05
C GLU A 70 13.08 -19.14 -2.96
N ALA A 71 14.12 -18.31 -3.08
CA ALA A 71 14.43 -17.28 -2.10
C ALA A 71 13.46 -16.07 -2.17
N SER A 72 12.83 -15.85 -3.32
CA SER A 72 11.94 -14.71 -3.59
C SER A 72 10.45 -15.08 -3.66
N ARG A 73 10.13 -16.38 -3.76
CA ARG A 73 8.77 -16.90 -3.93
C ARG A 73 7.76 -16.37 -2.92
N LEU A 74 8.16 -16.20 -1.66
CA LEU A 74 7.29 -15.62 -0.64
C LEU A 74 6.90 -14.18 -0.98
N ILE A 75 7.87 -13.35 -1.39
CA ILE A 75 7.63 -11.96 -1.79
C ILE A 75 6.73 -11.94 -3.02
N GLY A 76 6.99 -12.78 -4.02
CA GLY A 76 6.16 -12.90 -5.21
C GLY A 76 4.70 -13.25 -4.87
N ARG A 77 4.47 -14.26 -4.03
CA ARG A 77 3.11 -14.63 -3.58
C ARG A 77 2.41 -13.48 -2.84
N MET A 78 3.13 -12.77 -1.96
CA MET A 78 2.58 -11.63 -1.24
C MET A 78 2.24 -10.48 -2.19
N PHE A 79 3.10 -10.14 -3.15
CA PHE A 79 2.82 -9.09 -4.14
C PHE A 79 1.59 -9.40 -4.99
N ARG A 80 1.42 -10.67 -5.40
CA ARG A 80 0.22 -11.11 -6.11
C ARG A 80 -1.02 -11.01 -5.23
N PHE A 81 -0.93 -11.40 -3.96
CA PHE A 81 -2.02 -11.25 -3.01
C PHE A 81 -2.40 -9.78 -2.79
N PHE A 82 -1.41 -8.88 -2.64
CA PHE A 82 -1.64 -7.44 -2.54
C PHE A 82 -2.33 -6.87 -3.78
N ALA A 83 -1.92 -7.30 -4.97
CA ALA A 83 -2.59 -6.90 -6.21
C ALA A 83 -4.09 -7.24 -6.17
N TYR A 84 -4.48 -8.44 -5.71
CA TYR A 84 -5.89 -8.81 -5.59
C TYR A 84 -6.63 -8.00 -4.52
N LEU A 85 -5.99 -7.70 -3.38
CA LEU A 85 -6.59 -6.83 -2.36
C LEU A 85 -6.82 -5.41 -2.90
N LEU A 86 -5.87 -4.84 -3.63
CA LEU A 86 -5.99 -3.51 -4.24
C LEU A 86 -7.12 -3.45 -5.27
N ILE A 87 -7.26 -4.48 -6.11
CA ILE A 87 -8.40 -4.58 -7.04
C ILE A 87 -9.72 -4.69 -6.26
N GLY A 88 -9.75 -5.47 -5.18
CA GLY A 88 -10.91 -5.57 -4.31
C GLY A 88 -11.32 -4.20 -3.73
N LEU A 89 -10.35 -3.40 -3.28
CA LEU A 89 -10.62 -2.06 -2.72
C LEU A 89 -11.28 -1.09 -3.73
N ILE A 90 -11.02 -1.24 -5.03
CA ILE A 90 -11.67 -0.43 -6.07
C ILE A 90 -13.18 -0.70 -6.12
N PHE A 91 -13.59 -1.95 -5.94
CA PHE A 91 -15.00 -2.37 -6.10
C PHE A 91 -15.81 -2.32 -4.80
N MET A 92 -15.19 -2.04 -3.66
CA MET A 92 -15.86 -1.99 -2.36
C MET A 92 -16.04 -0.54 -1.94
N PRO A 93 -17.21 0.09 -2.16
CA PRO A 93 -17.46 1.45 -1.70
C PRO A 93 -17.35 1.51 -0.17
N HIS A 94 -16.61 2.51 0.33
CA HIS A 94 -16.31 2.64 1.76
C HIS A 94 -17.45 3.31 2.56
N ASP A 95 -18.44 3.87 1.86
CA ASP A 95 -19.55 4.67 2.38
C ASP A 95 -20.91 3.93 2.36
N VAL A 96 -20.97 2.74 1.74
CA VAL A 96 -22.20 1.94 1.63
C VAL A 96 -22.11 0.67 2.47
N TRP A 97 -22.99 0.50 3.45
CA TRP A 97 -23.09 -0.76 4.20
C TRP A 97 -23.73 -1.88 3.33
N PRO A 98 -23.24 -3.14 3.32
CA PRO A 98 -22.13 -3.69 4.12
C PRO A 98 -20.75 -3.60 3.45
N PHE A 99 -20.64 -3.00 2.27
CA PHE A 99 -19.39 -2.88 1.52
C PHE A 99 -18.31 -2.10 2.28
N SER A 100 -18.69 -1.13 3.11
CA SER A 100 -17.77 -0.38 3.97
C SER A 100 -17.01 -1.27 4.97
N LEU A 101 -17.67 -2.28 5.52
CA LEU A 101 -17.02 -3.28 6.38
C LEU A 101 -16.04 -4.13 5.58
N VAL A 102 -16.46 -4.61 4.39
CA VAL A 102 -15.59 -5.42 3.52
C VAL A 102 -14.38 -4.61 3.08
N HIS A 103 -14.56 -3.34 2.69
CA HIS A 103 -13.48 -2.41 2.35
C HIS A 103 -12.49 -2.29 3.51
N THR A 104 -12.99 -2.06 4.72
CA THR A 104 -12.17 -1.93 5.93
C THR A 104 -11.38 -3.21 6.20
N ILE A 105 -11.99 -4.38 6.05
CA ILE A 105 -11.32 -5.68 6.19
C ILE A 105 -10.22 -5.84 5.13
N LEU A 106 -10.49 -5.55 3.86
CA LEU A 106 -9.50 -5.64 2.79
C LEU A 106 -8.30 -4.72 3.04
N GLY A 107 -8.55 -3.48 3.46
CA GLY A 107 -7.50 -2.51 3.81
C GLY A 107 -6.68 -2.97 5.01
N ALA A 108 -7.33 -3.47 6.06
CA ALA A 108 -6.67 -4.01 7.24
C ALA A 108 -5.81 -5.24 6.91
N LEU A 109 -6.30 -6.14 6.06
CA LEU A 109 -5.53 -7.29 5.58
C LEU A 109 -4.31 -6.85 4.76
N LEU A 110 -4.47 -5.85 3.88
CA LEU A 110 -3.36 -5.32 3.09
C LEU A 110 -2.25 -4.80 4.01
N PHE A 111 -2.59 -3.93 4.96
CA PHE A 111 -1.63 -3.40 5.94
C PHE A 111 -1.04 -4.52 6.80
N PHE A 112 -1.87 -5.42 7.32
CA PHE A 112 -1.36 -6.51 8.17
C PHE A 112 -0.31 -7.37 7.44
N PHE A 113 -0.60 -7.82 6.22
CA PHE A 113 0.31 -8.68 5.48
C PHE A 113 1.54 -7.94 4.93
N GLN A 114 1.42 -6.65 4.60
CA GLN A 114 2.57 -5.79 4.29
C GLN A 114 3.53 -5.72 5.48
N LEU A 115 3.00 -5.48 6.69
CA LEU A 115 3.79 -5.43 7.92
C LEU A 115 4.42 -6.79 8.25
N VAL A 116 3.67 -7.88 8.14
CA VAL A 116 4.19 -9.24 8.35
C VAL A 116 5.33 -9.54 7.39
N LEU A 117 5.20 -9.17 6.12
CA LEU A 117 6.26 -9.38 5.13
C LEU A 117 7.53 -8.62 5.52
N VAL A 118 7.45 -7.31 5.72
CA VAL A 118 8.61 -6.48 6.04
C VAL A 118 9.21 -6.84 7.40
N GLY A 119 8.38 -7.15 8.41
CA GLY A 119 8.81 -7.60 9.72
C GLY A 119 9.56 -8.95 9.67
N ARG A 120 9.08 -9.92 8.88
CA ARG A 120 9.81 -11.18 8.65
C ARG A 120 11.16 -10.94 7.97
N LEU A 121 11.22 -10.01 7.02
CA LEU A 121 12.47 -9.65 6.34
C LEU A 121 13.47 -8.97 7.30
N ALA A 122 12.98 -8.07 8.17
CA ALA A 122 13.79 -7.43 9.21
C ALA A 122 14.34 -8.46 10.22
N ALA A 123 13.53 -9.45 10.60
CA ALA A 123 13.96 -10.52 11.51
C ALA A 123 14.97 -11.48 10.88
N ALA A 124 14.86 -11.75 9.57
CA ALA A 124 15.75 -12.66 8.86
C ALA A 124 17.15 -12.08 8.61
N LYS A 125 17.25 -10.76 8.44
CA LYS A 125 18.51 -10.06 8.21
C LYS A 125 18.46 -8.68 8.84
N ALA A 126 19.37 -8.41 9.76
CA ALA A 126 19.49 -7.14 10.47
C ALA A 126 20.02 -6.01 9.57
N ASP A 127 19.27 -5.64 8.53
CA ASP A 127 19.51 -4.44 7.74
C ASP A 127 18.78 -3.25 8.39
N PRO A 128 19.51 -2.18 8.80
CA PRO A 128 18.91 -1.05 9.51
C PRO A 128 17.80 -0.33 8.74
N ILE A 129 17.85 -0.32 7.40
CA ILE A 129 16.83 0.35 6.57
C ILE A 129 15.54 -0.49 6.58
N ILE A 130 15.64 -1.83 6.50
CA ILE A 130 14.47 -2.71 6.59
C ILE A 130 13.86 -2.66 8.01
N ILE A 131 14.68 -2.66 9.05
CA ILE A 131 14.23 -2.51 10.45
C ILE A 131 13.53 -1.16 10.65
N GLY A 132 14.16 -0.06 10.21
CA GLY A 132 13.58 1.28 10.29
C GLY A 132 12.25 1.36 9.54
N SER A 133 12.17 0.76 8.34
CA SER A 133 10.93 0.66 7.57
C SER A 133 9.83 -0.09 8.32
N ALA A 134 10.15 -1.23 8.93
CA ALA A 134 9.20 -1.99 9.75
C ALA A 134 8.70 -1.17 10.94
N ALA A 135 9.60 -0.47 11.65
CA ALA A 135 9.25 0.39 12.77
C ALA A 135 8.33 1.55 12.32
N THR A 136 8.65 2.21 11.21
CA THR A 136 7.80 3.24 10.60
C THR A 136 6.41 2.69 10.29
N MET A 137 6.31 1.49 9.70
CA MET A 137 5.03 0.84 9.40
C MET A 137 4.23 0.48 10.66
N VAL A 138 4.88 0.02 11.73
CA VAL A 138 4.20 -0.24 13.02
C VAL A 138 3.60 1.05 13.57
N ILE A 139 4.42 2.10 13.68
CA ILE A 139 3.99 3.39 14.26
C ILE A 139 2.86 4.00 13.42
N SER A 140 3.05 4.11 12.11
CA SER A 140 2.03 4.68 11.21
C SER A 140 0.77 3.83 11.11
N GLY A 141 0.87 2.50 11.17
CA GLY A 141 -0.28 1.60 11.18
C GLY A 141 -1.10 1.70 12.46
N LEU A 142 -0.44 1.84 13.62
CA LEU A 142 -1.12 2.11 14.89
C LEU A 142 -1.82 3.47 14.88
N LEU A 143 -1.17 4.50 14.33
CA LEU A 143 -1.78 5.82 14.16
C LEU A 143 -2.96 5.77 13.18
N CYS A 144 -2.88 5.01 12.08
CA CYS A 144 -4.03 4.80 11.19
C CYS A 144 -5.22 4.20 11.94
N ALA A 145 -4.99 3.15 12.74
CA ALA A 145 -6.05 2.52 13.53
C ALA A 145 -6.65 3.48 14.56
N PHE A 146 -5.81 4.32 15.17
CA PHE A 146 -6.24 5.35 16.13
C PHE A 146 -7.08 6.45 15.45
N TYR A 147 -6.62 7.02 14.34
CA TYR A 147 -7.35 8.07 13.61
C TYR A 147 -8.63 7.57 12.96
N LEU A 148 -8.66 6.30 12.52
CA LEU A 148 -9.88 5.66 12.04
C LEU A 148 -11.02 5.68 13.07
N ILE A 149 -10.69 5.65 14.37
CA ILE A 149 -11.68 5.69 15.47
C ILE A 149 -12.06 7.15 15.83
N LEU A 150 -11.10 8.08 15.74
CA LEU A 150 -11.26 9.46 16.22
C LEU A 150 -12.02 10.39 15.26
N ALA A 151 -12.25 9.97 14.01
CA ALA A 151 -12.95 10.74 12.98
C ALA A 151 -12.40 12.17 12.75
N SER A 152 -11.19 12.45 13.23
CA SER A 152 -10.44 13.70 13.13
C SER A 152 -8.95 13.42 13.40
N GLY A 153 -8.04 13.97 12.59
CA GLY A 153 -6.64 13.60 12.65
C GLY A 153 -5.89 13.61 11.32
N TYR A 154 -4.96 12.66 11.19
CA TYR A 154 -3.98 12.56 10.10
C TYR A 154 -4.02 11.17 9.43
N LEU A 155 -5.21 10.65 9.14
CA LEU A 155 -5.42 9.29 8.61
C LEU A 155 -4.73 9.11 7.26
N ILE A 156 -4.85 10.07 6.34
CA ILE A 156 -4.21 9.97 5.02
C ILE A 156 -2.68 10.07 5.11
N GLU A 157 -2.15 10.95 5.95
CA GLU A 157 -0.70 11.11 6.14
C GLU A 157 -0.11 9.85 6.75
N THR A 158 -0.78 9.26 7.74
CA THR A 158 -0.33 8.02 8.36
C THR A 158 -0.41 6.84 7.40
N GLN A 159 -1.44 6.76 6.56
CA GLN A 159 -1.51 5.77 5.46
C GLN A 159 -0.39 6.00 4.44
N ALA A 160 -0.09 7.25 4.08
CA ALA A 160 0.99 7.57 3.15
C ALA A 160 2.37 7.18 3.72
N ILE A 161 2.65 7.53 4.98
CA ILE A 161 3.90 7.17 5.67
C ILE A 161 4.04 5.65 5.75
N TYR A 162 2.95 4.95 6.06
CA TYR A 162 2.94 3.49 6.07
C TYR A 162 3.35 2.91 4.71
N GLN A 163 2.74 3.40 3.63
CA GLN A 163 3.01 2.95 2.26
C GLN A 163 4.44 3.30 1.81
N ILE A 164 4.97 4.46 2.18
CA ILE A 164 6.38 4.84 1.94
C ILE A 164 7.33 3.89 2.70
N GLY A 165 7.03 3.56 3.96
CA GLY A 165 7.80 2.62 4.76
C GLY A 165 7.89 1.25 4.08
N PHE A 166 6.77 0.72 3.61
CA PHE A 166 6.75 -0.55 2.85
C PHE A 166 7.60 -0.45 1.57
N TRP A 167 7.42 0.62 0.79
CA TRP A 167 8.15 0.83 -0.46
C TRP A 167 9.67 0.85 -0.26
N ILE A 168 10.16 1.58 0.75
CA ILE A 168 11.58 1.68 1.09
C ILE A 168 12.13 0.32 1.53
N GLY A 169 11.45 -0.34 2.47
CA GLY A 169 11.88 -1.64 2.99
C GLY A 169 11.97 -2.72 1.90
N MET A 170 10.97 -2.75 1.01
CA MET A 170 10.96 -3.70 -0.10
C MET A 170 12.00 -3.39 -1.17
N ASN A 171 12.18 -2.12 -1.54
CA ASN A 171 13.25 -1.73 -2.46
C ASN A 171 14.63 -2.11 -1.92
N ARG A 172 14.86 -1.85 -0.63
CA ARG A 172 16.11 -2.24 0.02
C ARG A 172 16.30 -3.75 -0.04
N ARG A 173 15.27 -4.54 0.30
CA ARG A 173 15.35 -6.01 0.24
C ARG A 173 15.68 -6.53 -1.17
N LEU A 174 15.04 -5.99 -2.20
CA LEU A 174 15.26 -6.38 -3.60
C LEU A 174 16.67 -5.98 -4.05
N SER A 175 17.17 -4.81 -3.66
CA SER A 175 18.54 -4.39 -3.98
C SER A 175 19.63 -5.27 -3.34
N LEU A 176 19.34 -5.89 -2.19
CA LEU A 176 20.26 -6.77 -1.46
C LEU A 176 20.28 -8.22 -1.97
N SER A 177 19.51 -8.54 -3.01
CA SER A 177 19.43 -9.89 -3.59
C SER A 177 19.93 -9.90 -5.03
N PRO A 178 21.25 -9.71 -5.27
CA PRO A 178 21.79 -9.75 -6.61
C PRO A 178 21.57 -11.14 -7.22
N GLY A 179 20.70 -11.24 -8.22
CA GLY A 179 20.33 -12.49 -8.89
C GLY A 179 18.83 -12.81 -8.92
N ILE A 180 18.00 -11.99 -8.23
CA ILE A 180 16.55 -11.86 -8.47
C ILE A 180 16.33 -10.68 -9.42
#